data_AF-A0A817HRR2-F1
#
_entry.id   AF-A0A817HRR2-F1
#
_cell.length_a   1.000
_cell.length_b   1.000
_cell.length_c   1.000
_cell.angle_alpha   90.00
_cell.angle_beta   90.00
_cell.angle_gamma   90.00
#
_symmetry.space_group_name_H-M   'P 1'
#
loop_
_entity.id
_entity.type
_entity.pdbx_description
1 polymer ?
#
loop_
_entity_poly.entity_id
_entity_poly.type
_entity_poly.pdbx_seq_one_letter_code
_entity_poly.pdbx_strand_id
1 'polypeptide(L)'
;MIIGLINGILSLITFNNKVICKVGCGLYLLGSSITTLLITIIFTSKFYILLLAQMIIISNQLFLKIQCLSLDFLLRVCLNMDQWLNTCVAIERAITIKAAIHFDKKKSKQTAKIVIVILLIFIVSTNIYDPIYRRLIDEEIEDDKRLWCIALYSSNLQLFNFIVHTFHFLAPFAINLISTIILITKISRQQSNVHPNQTYVEHLKKQIQEHKHLFTAPVMLVILATPRLIISFVSKCMKSTNDAWLFLIGYFISFIPPMFTFVLFVLPSASYKEELHKSIIAFRTKLRRNLQQFI
;
A
#
# COMPACT_ATOMS: atom_id res chain seq x y z
N MET A 1 2.69 5.73 13.58
CA MET A 1 2.04 6.88 12.89
C MET A 1 3.05 7.93 12.45
N ILE A 2 3.82 8.55 13.36
CA ILE A 2 4.89 9.52 13.00
C ILE A 2 5.90 8.91 12.02
N ILE A 3 6.37 7.69 12.30
CA ILE A 3 7.27 6.94 11.40
C ILE A 3 6.65 6.75 10.01
N GLY A 4 5.34 6.42 9.95
CA GLY A 4 4.62 6.26 8.69
C GLY A 4 4.51 7.56 7.88
N LEU A 5 4.26 8.68 8.54
CA LEU A 5 4.24 10.01 7.89
C LEU A 5 5.61 10.39 7.35
N ILE A 6 6.67 10.22 8.15
CA ILE A 6 8.05 10.49 7.73
C ILE A 6 8.40 9.61 6.52
N ASN A 7 8.13 8.31 6.59
CA ASN A 7 8.39 7.38 5.49
C ASN A 7 7.61 7.74 4.22
N GLY A 8 6.32 8.10 4.35
CA GLY A 8 5.48 8.53 3.23
C GLY A 8 6.02 9.78 2.56
N ILE A 9 6.40 10.80 3.35
CA ILE A 9 6.95 12.06 2.85
C ILE A 9 8.31 11.82 2.15
N LEU A 10 9.21 11.06 2.76
CA LEU A 10 10.53 10.75 2.16
C LEU A 10 10.40 9.97 0.85
N SER A 11 9.46 9.02 0.79
CA SER A 11 9.17 8.26 -0.44
C SER A 11 8.61 9.18 -1.52
N LEU A 12 7.67 10.07 -1.16
CA LEU A 12 7.08 11.03 -2.07
C LEU A 12 8.15 11.97 -2.66
N ILE A 13 9.05 12.50 -1.84
CA ILE A 13 10.16 13.36 -2.29
C ILE A 13 11.08 12.59 -3.26
N THR A 14 11.36 11.32 -2.98
CA THR A 14 12.23 10.47 -3.81
C THR A 14 11.59 10.24 -5.17
N PHE A 15 10.36 9.74 -5.22
CA PHE A 15 9.72 9.30 -6.45
C PHE A 15 9.09 10.42 -7.28
N ASN A 16 8.87 11.61 -6.70
CA ASN A 16 8.46 12.79 -7.45
C ASN A 16 9.59 13.36 -8.35
N ASN A 17 10.78 12.75 -8.32
CA ASN A 17 11.88 13.11 -9.20
C ASN A 17 11.56 12.74 -10.66
N LYS A 18 11.75 13.71 -11.58
CA LYS A 18 11.51 13.57 -13.01
C LYS A 18 12.33 12.46 -13.65
N VAL A 19 13.51 12.13 -13.11
CA VAL A 19 14.40 11.06 -13.60
C VAL A 19 13.75 9.69 -13.39
N ILE A 20 13.20 9.44 -12.19
CA ILE A 20 12.55 8.18 -11.86
C ILE A 20 11.23 8.03 -12.65
N CYS A 21 10.48 9.11 -12.80
CA CYS A 21 9.23 9.15 -13.58
C CYS A 21 9.41 9.16 -15.12
N LYS A 22 10.60 8.81 -15.62
CA LYS A 22 10.84 8.57 -17.06
C LYS A 22 10.24 7.25 -17.55
N VAL A 23 9.99 6.30 -16.64
CA VAL A 23 9.48 4.96 -16.93
C VAL A 23 8.24 4.70 -16.09
N GLY A 24 7.34 3.82 -16.54
CA GLY A 24 6.10 3.45 -15.85
C GLY A 24 6.31 3.03 -14.39
N CYS A 25 7.39 2.28 -14.12
CA CYS A 25 7.77 1.87 -12.75
C CYS A 25 7.86 3.05 -11.78
N GLY A 26 8.37 4.21 -12.22
CA GLY A 26 8.45 5.40 -11.37
C GLY A 26 7.09 6.01 -11.06
N LEU A 27 6.16 5.99 -12.01
CA LEU A 27 4.79 6.47 -11.79
C LEU A 27 4.02 5.56 -10.81
N TYR A 28 4.20 4.24 -10.90
CA TYR A 28 3.59 3.31 -9.95
C TYR A 28 4.14 3.50 -8.53
N LEU A 29 5.45 3.71 -8.37
CA LEU A 29 6.08 4.00 -7.07
C LEU A 29 5.64 5.34 -6.48
N LEU A 30 5.51 6.38 -7.33
CA LEU A 30 4.96 7.66 -6.93
C LEU A 30 3.51 7.51 -6.45
N GLY A 31 2.68 6.80 -7.20
CA GLY A 31 1.31 6.47 -6.81
C GLY A 31 1.25 5.73 -5.47
N SER A 32 2.10 4.71 -5.28
CA SER A 32 2.16 3.93 -4.03
C SER A 32 2.57 4.80 -2.83
N SER A 33 3.45 5.78 -3.05
CA SER A 33 3.83 6.73 -2.00
C SER A 33 2.70 7.68 -1.61
N ILE A 34 1.92 8.13 -2.60
CA ILE A 34 0.72 8.95 -2.36
C ILE A 34 -0.32 8.13 -1.60
N THR A 35 -0.62 6.90 -2.04
CA THR A 35 -1.59 6.03 -1.36
C THR A 35 -1.14 5.68 0.06
N THR A 36 0.14 5.40 0.28
CA THR A 36 0.73 5.16 1.61
C THR A 36 0.52 6.37 2.55
N LEU A 37 0.75 7.58 2.05
CA LEU A 37 0.56 8.81 2.83
C LEU A 37 -0.92 9.02 3.17
N LEU A 38 -1.81 8.82 2.18
CA LEU A 38 -3.26 8.89 2.37
C LEU A 38 -3.76 7.86 3.40
N ILE A 39 -3.30 6.62 3.31
CA ILE A 39 -3.61 5.56 4.29
C ILE A 39 -3.23 6.04 5.69
N THR A 40 -2.01 6.57 5.86
CA THR A 40 -1.54 7.02 7.16
C THR A 40 -2.40 8.16 7.71
N ILE A 41 -2.77 9.14 6.88
CA ILE A 41 -3.61 10.28 7.28
C ILE A 41 -5.05 9.84 7.62
N ILE A 42 -5.68 9.03 6.75
CA ILE A 42 -7.05 8.53 6.93
C ILE A 42 -7.14 7.64 8.17
N PHE A 43 -6.17 6.75 8.36
CA PHE A 43 -6.11 5.89 9.53
C PHE A 43 -5.94 6.71 10.82
N THR A 44 -5.06 7.71 10.79
CA THR A 44 -4.80 8.59 11.92
C THR A 44 -6.03 9.40 12.30
N SER A 45 -6.67 10.04 11.33
CA SER A 45 -7.92 10.78 11.55
C SER A 45 -9.03 9.88 12.07
N LYS A 46 -9.22 8.68 11.48
CA LYS A 46 -10.20 7.69 11.98
C LYS A 46 -9.98 7.35 13.45
N PHE A 47 -8.73 7.12 13.86
CA PHE A 47 -8.41 6.79 15.24
C PHE A 47 -8.72 7.94 16.20
N TYR A 48 -8.33 9.17 15.87
CA TYR A 48 -8.65 10.33 16.70
C TYR A 48 -10.15 10.60 16.78
N ILE A 49 -10.89 10.48 15.67
CA ILE A 49 -12.35 10.65 15.65
C ILE A 49 -13.02 9.61 16.56
N LEU A 50 -12.58 8.35 16.51
CA LEU A 50 -13.11 7.29 17.37
C LEU A 50 -12.85 7.60 18.86
N LEU A 51 -11.64 8.01 19.22
CA LEU A 51 -11.31 8.40 20.59
C LEU A 51 -12.16 9.58 21.08
N LEU A 52 -12.27 10.63 20.27
CA LEU A 52 -13.05 11.82 20.61
C LEU A 52 -14.55 11.54 20.71
N ALA A 53 -15.07 10.61 19.90
CA ALA A 53 -16.45 10.15 19.98
C ALA A 53 -16.71 9.34 21.26
N GLN A 54 -15.78 8.45 21.63
CA GLN A 54 -15.86 7.66 22.88
C GLN A 54 -15.72 8.52 24.13
N MET A 55 -14.94 9.60 24.08
CA MET A 55 -14.86 10.61 25.16
C MET A 55 -16.06 11.57 25.19
N ILE A 56 -17.07 11.38 24.33
CA ILE A 56 -18.28 12.21 24.22
C ILE A 56 -17.97 13.67 23.81
N ILE A 57 -16.73 13.97 23.41
CA ILE A 57 -16.31 15.31 22.95
C ILE A 57 -16.94 15.63 21.59
N ILE A 58 -17.02 14.64 20.70
CA ILE A 58 -17.70 14.76 19.41
C ILE A 58 -18.97 13.91 19.44
N SER A 59 -20.12 14.57 19.52
CA SER A 59 -21.45 13.94 19.51
C SER A 59 -22.28 14.25 18.27
N ASN A 60 -21.72 14.98 17.30
CA ASN A 60 -22.45 15.34 16.08
C ASN A 60 -22.71 14.09 15.22
N GLN A 61 -23.95 13.60 15.23
CA GLN A 61 -24.34 12.39 14.53
C GLN A 61 -24.14 12.45 13.02
N LEU A 62 -24.38 13.61 12.39
CA LEU A 62 -24.17 13.77 10.94
C LEU A 62 -22.69 13.63 10.59
N PHE A 63 -21.80 14.26 11.37
CA PHE A 63 -20.36 14.12 11.20
C PHE A 63 -19.93 12.66 11.36
N LEU A 64 -20.32 12.01 12.46
CA LEU A 64 -19.97 10.61 12.72
C LEU A 64 -20.49 9.65 11.64
N LYS A 65 -21.70 9.91 11.11
CA LYS A 65 -22.26 9.15 9.99
C LYS A 65 -21.44 9.33 8.72
N ILE A 66 -21.09 10.56 8.34
CA ILE A 66 -20.25 10.83 7.15
C ILE A 66 -18.88 10.15 7.29
N GLN A 67 -18.26 10.22 8.46
CA GLN A 67 -16.97 9.57 8.71
C GLN A 67 -17.08 8.03 8.64
N CYS A 68 -18.15 7.45 9.21
CA CYS A 68 -18.44 6.02 9.16
C CYS A 68 -18.58 5.51 7.72
N LEU A 69 -19.24 6.27 6.84
CA LEU A 69 -19.42 5.90 5.43
C LEU A 69 -18.13 6.08 4.62
N SER A 70 -17.37 7.15 4.88
CA SER A 70 -16.28 7.57 3.99
C SER A 70 -14.91 7.00 4.36
N LEU A 71 -14.51 7.04 5.64
CA LEU A 71 -13.11 6.75 6.02
C LEU A 71 -12.75 5.29 5.75
N ASP A 72 -13.62 4.34 6.10
CA ASP A 72 -13.37 2.91 5.84
C ASP A 72 -13.30 2.59 4.36
N PHE A 73 -14.20 3.18 3.57
CA PHE A 73 -14.23 3.04 2.13
C PHE A 73 -12.95 3.59 1.49
N LEU A 74 -12.56 4.83 1.81
CA LEU A 74 -11.35 5.46 1.29
C LEU A 74 -10.10 4.69 1.70
N LEU A 75 -10.02 4.26 2.96
CA LEU A 75 -8.90 3.48 3.47
C LEU A 75 -8.74 2.17 2.72
N ARG A 76 -9.87 1.48 2.44
CA ARG A 76 -9.90 0.26 1.65
C ARG A 76 -9.46 0.48 0.20
N VAL A 77 -9.97 1.52 -0.46
CA VAL A 77 -9.57 1.89 -1.82
C VAL A 77 -8.08 2.15 -1.89
N CYS A 78 -7.53 2.92 -0.94
CA CYS A 78 -6.10 3.24 -0.91
C CYS A 78 -5.24 1.99 -0.69
N LEU A 79 -5.65 1.06 0.19
CA LEU A 79 -4.91 -0.19 0.45
C LEU A 79 -4.88 -1.11 -0.76
N ASN A 80 -6.03 -1.30 -1.40
CA ASN A 80 -6.11 -2.10 -2.61
C ASN A 80 -5.27 -1.46 -3.73
N MET A 81 -5.34 -0.12 -3.85
CA MET A 81 -4.56 0.61 -4.85
C MET A 81 -3.05 0.43 -4.63
N ASP A 82 -2.59 0.55 -3.39
CA ASP A 82 -1.18 0.34 -3.05
C ASP A 82 -0.69 -1.06 -3.44
N GLN A 83 -1.47 -2.10 -3.15
CA GLN A 83 -1.14 -3.49 -3.52
C GLN A 83 -1.06 -3.69 -5.05
N TRP A 84 -2.02 -3.14 -5.79
CA TRP A 84 -2.02 -3.22 -7.25
C TRP A 84 -0.88 -2.42 -7.88
N LEU A 85 -0.56 -1.23 -7.37
CA LEU A 85 0.58 -0.44 -7.83
C LEU A 85 1.91 -1.17 -7.61
N ASN A 86 2.10 -1.79 -6.45
CA ASN A 86 3.27 -2.61 -6.16
C ASN A 86 3.37 -3.82 -7.09
N THR A 87 2.24 -4.40 -7.49
CA THR A 87 2.18 -5.47 -8.49
C THR A 87 2.58 -4.97 -9.87
N CYS A 88 2.09 -3.80 -10.28
CA CYS A 88 2.49 -3.16 -11.53
C CYS A 88 3.99 -2.86 -11.58
N VAL A 89 4.60 -2.47 -10.46
CA VAL A 89 6.07 -2.32 -10.35
C VAL A 89 6.79 -3.63 -10.66
N ALA A 90 6.33 -4.75 -10.10
CA ALA A 90 6.93 -6.06 -10.33
C ALA A 90 6.81 -6.50 -11.81
N ILE A 91 5.63 -6.33 -12.40
CA ILE A 91 5.37 -6.62 -13.82
C ILE A 91 6.27 -5.76 -14.72
N GLU A 92 6.32 -4.45 -14.49
CA GLU A 92 7.08 -3.52 -15.31
C GLU A 92 8.59 -3.85 -15.28
N ARG A 93 9.11 -4.23 -14.10
CA ARG A 93 10.50 -4.69 -13.97
C ARG A 93 10.74 -5.97 -14.78
N ALA A 94 9.83 -6.94 -14.73
CA ALA A 94 9.93 -8.18 -15.51
C ALA A 94 9.88 -7.91 -17.03
N ILE A 95 9.01 -7.00 -17.48
CA ILE A 95 8.92 -6.57 -18.88
C ILE A 95 10.21 -5.87 -19.32
N THR A 96 10.74 -4.97 -18.50
CA THR A 96 11.97 -4.22 -18.82
C THR A 96 13.14 -5.18 -19.10
N ILE A 97 13.29 -6.22 -18.28
CA ILE A 97 14.33 -7.23 -18.47
C ILE A 97 14.06 -8.11 -19.70
N LYS A 98 12.80 -8.48 -19.95
CA LYS A 98 12.44 -9.30 -21.12
C LYS A 98 12.63 -8.53 -22.44
N ALA A 99 12.30 -7.25 -22.48
CA ALA A 99 12.36 -6.42 -23.68
C ALA A 99 13.79 -5.94 -23.98
N ALA A 100 14.66 -5.85 -22.96
CA ALA A 100 16.05 -5.39 -23.06
C ALA A 100 16.17 -4.13 -23.96
N ILE A 101 16.82 -4.25 -25.11
CA ILE A 101 17.04 -3.14 -26.07
C ILE A 101 15.77 -2.60 -26.74
N HIS A 102 14.68 -3.38 -26.76
CA HIS A 102 13.40 -2.98 -27.37
C HIS A 102 12.47 -2.24 -26.40
N PHE A 103 12.94 -1.90 -25.18
CA PHE A 103 12.11 -1.26 -24.18
C PHE A 103 11.88 0.23 -24.48
N ASP A 104 10.63 0.58 -24.84
CA ASP A 104 10.22 1.97 -25.04
C ASP A 104 9.70 2.61 -23.74
N LYS A 105 10.51 3.54 -23.22
CA LYS A 105 10.23 4.31 -21.99
C LYS A 105 8.99 5.21 -22.13
N LYS A 106 8.76 5.81 -23.31
CA LYS A 106 7.63 6.72 -23.55
C LYS A 106 6.32 5.94 -23.57
N LYS A 107 6.30 4.80 -24.27
CA LYS A 107 5.15 3.88 -24.29
C LYS A 107 4.86 3.34 -22.89
N SER A 108 5.89 2.87 -22.18
CA SER A 108 5.79 2.43 -20.77
C SER A 108 5.13 3.48 -19.87
N LYS A 109 5.58 4.73 -19.95
CA LYS A 109 5.02 5.84 -19.16
C LYS A 109 3.55 6.11 -19.48
N GLN A 110 3.17 6.07 -20.76
CA GLN A 110 1.78 6.30 -21.18
C GLN A 110 0.87 5.17 -20.72
N THR A 111 1.31 3.92 -20.88
CA THR A 111 0.60 2.74 -20.36
C THR A 111 0.39 2.85 -18.86
N ALA A 112 1.42 3.24 -18.09
CA ALA A 112 1.30 3.36 -16.65
C ALA A 112 0.23 4.37 -16.21
N LYS A 113 0.13 5.53 -16.88
CA LYS A 113 -0.95 6.50 -16.58
C LYS A 113 -2.34 5.91 -16.80
N ILE A 114 -2.54 5.20 -17.90
CA ILE A 114 -3.81 4.57 -18.24
C ILE A 114 -4.15 3.48 -17.23
N VAL A 115 -3.18 2.61 -16.91
CA VAL A 115 -3.34 1.51 -15.94
C VAL A 115 -3.70 2.04 -14.56
N ILE A 116 -3.06 3.12 -14.09
CA ILE A 116 -3.38 3.75 -12.79
C ILE A 116 -4.85 4.18 -12.74
N VAL A 117 -5.36 4.82 -13.80
CA VAL A 117 -6.75 5.28 -13.86
C VAL A 117 -7.72 4.10 -13.92
N ILE A 118 -7.43 3.09 -14.75
CA ILE A 118 -8.25 1.87 -14.85
C ILE A 118 -8.30 1.13 -13.51
N LEU A 119 -7.16 0.99 -12.82
CA LEU A 119 -7.09 0.36 -11.51
C LEU A 119 -7.92 1.11 -10.48
N LEU A 120 -7.86 2.44 -10.47
CA LEU A 120 -8.66 3.25 -9.56
C LEU A 120 -10.16 3.03 -9.79
N ILE A 121 -10.61 3.08 -11.05
CA ILE A 121 -12.01 2.84 -11.41
C ILE A 121 -12.44 1.43 -11.01
N PHE A 122 -11.62 0.42 -11.32
CA PHE A 122 -11.89 -0.97 -10.96
C PHE A 122 -12.04 -1.15 -9.45
N ILE A 123 -11.09 -0.64 -8.66
CA ILE A 123 -11.10 -0.76 -7.19
C ILE A 123 -12.28 -0.01 -6.58
N VAL A 124 -12.59 1.20 -7.05
CA VAL A 124 -13.75 1.96 -6.57
C VAL A 124 -15.04 1.19 -6.87
N SER A 125 -15.19 0.70 -8.10
CA SER A 125 -16.39 -0.03 -8.53
C SER A 125 -16.58 -1.32 -7.74
N THR A 126 -15.52 -2.08 -7.48
CA THR A 126 -15.62 -3.31 -6.70
C THR A 126 -15.85 -3.08 -5.22
N ASN A 127 -15.68 -1.86 -4.69
CA ASN A 127 -15.83 -1.57 -3.25
C ASN A 127 -16.96 -0.58 -2.94
N ILE A 128 -17.69 -0.06 -3.95
CA ILE A 128 -18.72 0.97 -3.79
C ILE A 128 -19.91 0.51 -2.94
N TYR A 129 -20.13 -0.81 -2.82
CA TYR A 129 -21.19 -1.35 -1.96
C TYR A 129 -20.90 -1.14 -0.47
N ASP A 130 -19.63 -1.13 -0.05
CA ASP A 130 -19.24 -1.03 1.38
C ASP A 130 -19.85 0.21 2.07
N PRO A 131 -19.75 1.45 1.53
CA PRO A 131 -20.38 2.62 2.14
C PRO A 131 -21.92 2.54 2.15
N ILE A 132 -22.55 1.92 1.16
CA ILE A 132 -24.02 1.88 1.04
C ILE A 132 -24.66 1.08 2.19
N TYR A 133 -23.97 0.04 2.66
CA TYR A 133 -24.48 -0.88 3.68
C TYR A 133 -23.87 -0.66 5.07
N ARG A 134 -23.13 0.43 5.27
CA ARG A 134 -22.67 0.86 6.59
C ARG A 134 -23.73 1.66 7.33
N ARG A 135 -23.88 1.38 8.61
CA ARG A 135 -24.77 2.12 9.52
C ARG A 135 -24.05 2.48 10.80
N LEU A 136 -24.42 3.64 11.33
CA LEU A 136 -24.07 4.06 12.68
C LEU A 136 -25.15 3.48 13.62
N ILE A 137 -24.73 2.72 14.63
CA ILE A 137 -25.61 2.10 15.63
C ILE A 137 -25.26 2.72 16.98
N ASP A 138 -26.29 3.21 17.67
CA ASP A 138 -26.21 3.67 19.04
C ASP A 138 -26.55 2.50 19.97
N GLU A 139 -25.57 2.04 20.76
CA GLU A 139 -25.79 1.13 21.87
C GLU A 139 -25.88 1.93 23.16
N GLU A 140 -27.03 1.91 23.81
CA GLU A 140 -27.23 2.44 25.16
C GLU A 140 -27.08 1.30 26.16
N ILE A 141 -26.02 1.31 26.97
CA ILE A 141 -25.80 0.33 28.04
C ILE A 141 -25.83 1.08 29.36
N GLU A 142 -26.97 0.98 30.07
CA GLU A 142 -27.32 1.45 31.42
C GLU A 142 -26.92 2.91 31.82
N ASP A 143 -25.71 3.38 31.52
CA ASP A 143 -25.23 4.77 31.69
C ASP A 143 -24.23 5.25 30.58
N ASP A 144 -23.76 4.36 29.69
CA ASP A 144 -22.81 4.65 28.61
C ASP A 144 -23.51 4.67 27.23
N LYS A 145 -23.38 5.77 26.47
CA LYS A 145 -23.75 5.79 25.04
C LYS A 145 -22.54 5.43 24.18
N ARG A 146 -22.61 4.31 23.45
CA ARG A 146 -21.54 3.85 22.55
C ARG A 146 -22.00 3.91 21.10
N LEU A 147 -21.25 4.65 20.29
CA LEU A 147 -21.48 4.79 18.85
C LEU A 147 -20.59 3.82 18.08
N TRP A 148 -21.20 2.91 17.31
CA TRP A 148 -20.48 1.94 16.48
C TRP A 148 -20.78 2.14 15.00
N CYS A 149 -19.73 2.08 14.18
CA CYS A 149 -19.86 2.03 12.72
C CYS A 149 -19.77 0.57 12.25
N ILE A 150 -20.90 -0.03 11.90
CA ILE A 150 -20.99 -1.46 11.54
C ILE A 150 -21.49 -1.60 10.10
N ALA A 151 -20.92 -2.58 9.39
CA ALA A 151 -21.40 -2.96 8.06
C ALA A 151 -22.44 -4.08 8.18
N LEU A 152 -23.65 -3.82 7.68
CA LEU A 152 -24.78 -4.74 7.72
C LEU A 152 -25.03 -5.32 6.33
N TYR A 153 -24.40 -6.44 6.04
CA TYR A 153 -24.51 -7.12 4.76
C TYR A 153 -25.52 -8.26 4.80
N SER A 154 -26.37 -8.39 3.78
CA SER A 154 -27.15 -9.61 3.53
C SER A 154 -26.21 -10.79 3.21
N SER A 155 -26.67 -12.04 3.36
CA SER A 155 -25.82 -13.23 3.16
C SER A 155 -25.12 -13.25 1.79
N ASN A 156 -25.83 -12.88 0.72
CA ASN A 156 -25.26 -12.80 -0.62
C ASN A 156 -24.18 -11.71 -0.72
N LEU A 157 -24.41 -10.56 -0.10
CA LEU A 157 -23.45 -9.45 -0.10
C LEU A 157 -22.23 -9.76 0.78
N GLN A 158 -22.38 -10.55 1.84
CA GLN A 158 -21.25 -11.06 2.64
C GLN A 158 -20.35 -11.96 1.81
N LEU A 159 -20.93 -12.88 1.03
CA LEU A 159 -20.17 -13.74 0.11
C LEU A 159 -19.47 -12.90 -0.97
N PHE A 160 -20.16 -11.93 -1.56
CA PHE A 160 -19.53 -11.02 -2.52
C PHE A 160 -18.36 -10.23 -1.90
N ASN A 161 -18.56 -9.66 -0.71
CA ASN A 161 -17.52 -8.97 0.04
C ASN A 161 -16.32 -9.89 0.31
N PHE A 162 -16.56 -11.14 0.68
CA PHE A 162 -15.51 -12.14 0.86
C PHE A 162 -14.71 -12.39 -0.42
N ILE A 163 -15.38 -12.58 -1.55
CA ILE A 163 -14.74 -12.80 -2.86
C ILE A 163 -13.90 -11.59 -3.25
N VAL A 164 -14.45 -10.38 -3.15
CA VAL A 164 -13.75 -9.13 -3.48
C VAL A 164 -12.50 -8.96 -2.62
N HIS A 165 -12.61 -9.12 -1.31
CA HIS A 165 -11.46 -9.02 -0.41
C HIS A 165 -10.37 -10.05 -0.73
N THR A 166 -10.78 -11.30 -0.92
CA THR A 166 -9.85 -12.39 -1.24
C THR A 166 -9.16 -12.13 -2.57
N PHE A 167 -9.89 -11.66 -3.58
CA PHE A 167 -9.35 -11.33 -4.89
C PHE A 167 -8.32 -10.18 -4.81
N HIS A 168 -8.69 -9.05 -4.20
CA HIS A 168 -7.79 -7.90 -4.09
C HIS A 168 -6.55 -8.18 -3.23
N PHE A 169 -6.58 -9.20 -2.39
CA PHE A 169 -5.41 -9.66 -1.65
C PHE A 169 -4.56 -10.67 -2.44
N LEU A 170 -5.18 -11.78 -2.87
CA LEU A 170 -4.48 -12.93 -3.42
C LEU A 170 -3.97 -12.69 -4.85
N ALA A 171 -4.73 -11.99 -5.69
CA ALA A 171 -4.33 -11.77 -7.08
C ALA A 171 -3.09 -10.87 -7.19
N PRO A 172 -3.01 -9.70 -6.54
CA PRO A 172 -1.78 -8.91 -6.50
C PRO A 172 -0.58 -9.70 -5.98
N PHE A 173 -0.76 -10.46 -4.89
CA PHE A 173 0.30 -11.27 -4.31
C PHE A 173 0.84 -12.33 -5.30
N ALA A 174 -0.05 -13.14 -5.87
CA ALA A 174 0.32 -14.20 -6.79
C ALA A 174 1.05 -13.63 -8.02
N ILE A 175 0.54 -12.54 -8.61
CA ILE A 175 1.15 -11.90 -9.77
C ILE A 175 2.53 -11.32 -9.42
N ASN A 176 2.68 -10.70 -8.25
CA ASN A 176 3.95 -10.14 -7.79
C ASN A 176 5.00 -11.24 -7.57
N LEU A 177 4.61 -12.36 -6.93
CA LEU A 177 5.48 -13.52 -6.74
C LEU A 177 5.94 -14.11 -8.08
N ILE A 178 5.00 -14.36 -9.00
CA ILE A 178 5.30 -14.88 -10.34
C ILE A 178 6.23 -13.92 -11.10
N SER A 179 5.95 -12.62 -11.07
CA SER A 179 6.75 -11.60 -11.76
C SER A 179 8.18 -11.56 -11.23
N THR A 180 8.36 -11.68 -9.91
CA THR A 180 9.68 -11.71 -9.27
C THR A 180 10.46 -12.99 -9.61
N ILE A 181 9.79 -14.15 -9.64
CA ILE A 181 10.41 -15.42 -10.08
C ILE A 181 10.87 -15.33 -11.54
N ILE A 182 10.04 -14.78 -12.43
CA ILE A 182 10.38 -14.57 -13.84
C ILE A 182 11.60 -13.64 -13.96
N LEU A 183 11.60 -12.53 -13.22
CA LEU A 183 12.68 -11.54 -13.22
C LEU A 183 14.03 -12.21 -12.89
N ILE A 184 14.09 -12.92 -11.77
CA ILE A 184 15.34 -13.52 -11.26
C ILE A 184 15.81 -14.65 -12.17
N THR A 185 14.89 -15.48 -12.65
CA THR A 185 15.21 -16.54 -13.62
C THR A 185 15.83 -15.95 -14.89
N LYS A 186 15.27 -14.84 -15.40
CA LYS A 186 15.78 -14.20 -16.62
C LYS A 186 17.15 -13.54 -16.42
N ILE A 187 17.36 -12.82 -15.32
CA ILE A 187 18.68 -12.24 -15.00
C ILE A 187 19.72 -13.36 -14.87
N SER A 188 19.39 -14.43 -14.15
CA SER A 188 20.32 -15.55 -13.93
C SER A 188 20.71 -16.26 -15.22
N ARG A 189 19.73 -16.49 -16.12
CA ARG A 189 20.02 -17.04 -17.46
C ARG A 189 20.88 -16.10 -18.30
N GLN A 190 20.60 -14.80 -18.28
CA GLN A 190 21.38 -13.83 -19.02
C GLN A 190 22.84 -13.78 -18.52
N GLN A 191 23.06 -13.82 -17.21
CA GLN A 191 24.41 -13.85 -16.64
C GLN A 191 25.15 -15.16 -16.93
N SER A 192 24.46 -16.30 -16.88
CA SER A 192 25.03 -17.60 -17.26
C SER A 192 25.46 -17.67 -18.73
N ASN A 193 24.72 -17.01 -19.63
CA ASN A 193 25.08 -16.95 -21.05
C ASN A 193 26.28 -16.03 -21.33
N VAL A 194 26.47 -14.98 -20.51
CA VAL A 194 27.58 -14.02 -20.67
C VAL A 194 28.84 -14.50 -19.96
N HIS A 195 28.71 -15.23 -18.85
CA HIS A 195 29.83 -15.76 -18.06
C HIS A 195 29.74 -17.29 -17.96
N PRO A 196 30.19 -18.04 -18.99
CA PRO A 196 30.08 -19.50 -19.06
C PRO A 196 30.95 -20.23 -18.01
N ASN A 197 31.87 -19.52 -17.35
CA ASN A 197 32.76 -20.06 -16.33
C ASN A 197 32.06 -20.45 -15.02
N GLN A 198 30.77 -20.12 -14.87
CA GLN A 198 29.95 -20.43 -13.70
C GLN A 198 28.66 -21.11 -14.14
N THR A 199 28.17 -22.03 -13.33
CA THR A 199 26.94 -22.77 -13.60
C THR A 199 25.71 -21.89 -13.41
N TYR A 200 24.62 -22.22 -14.10
CA TYR A 200 23.33 -21.54 -13.94
C TYR A 200 22.85 -21.50 -12.47
N VAL A 201 23.10 -22.56 -11.70
CA VAL A 201 22.70 -22.66 -10.28
C VAL A 201 23.49 -21.66 -9.42
N GLU A 202 24.77 -21.45 -9.70
CA GLU A 202 25.60 -20.47 -9.00
C GLU A 202 25.14 -19.04 -9.28
N HIS A 203 24.86 -18.72 -10.54
CA HIS A 203 24.27 -17.43 -10.93
C HIS A 203 22.91 -17.21 -10.28
N LEU A 204 22.05 -18.24 -10.25
CA LEU A 204 20.74 -18.16 -9.61
C LEU A 204 20.85 -17.90 -8.11
N LYS A 205 21.73 -18.60 -7.40
CA LYS A 205 21.97 -18.40 -5.97
C LYS A 205 22.48 -16.98 -5.67
N LYS A 206 23.41 -16.49 -6.50
CA LYS A 206 23.95 -15.13 -6.39
C LYS A 206 22.86 -14.07 -6.62
N GLN A 207 22.05 -14.23 -7.66
CA GLN A 207 20.95 -13.31 -7.97
C GLN A 207 19.84 -13.33 -6.91
N ILE A 208 19.52 -14.49 -6.33
CA ILE A 208 18.60 -14.58 -5.18
C ILE A 208 19.16 -13.85 -3.96
N GLN A 209 20.47 -13.92 -3.70
CA GLN A 209 21.10 -13.18 -2.59
C GLN A 209 21.12 -11.67 -2.85
N GLU A 210 21.54 -11.23 -4.04
CA GLU A 210 21.59 -9.81 -4.43
C GLU A 210 20.18 -9.18 -4.44
N HIS A 211 19.19 -9.93 -4.91
CA HIS A 211 17.81 -9.47 -5.02
C HIS A 211 16.86 -10.01 -3.94
N LYS A 212 17.39 -10.49 -2.80
CA LYS A 212 16.58 -10.99 -1.68
C LYS A 212 15.48 -10.01 -1.27
N HIS A 213 15.77 -8.71 -1.32
CA HIS A 213 14.84 -7.64 -1.01
C HIS A 213 13.60 -7.61 -1.92
N LEU A 214 13.69 -8.10 -3.17
CA LEU A 214 12.56 -8.21 -4.09
C LEU A 214 11.54 -9.25 -3.64
N PHE A 215 11.96 -10.27 -2.89
CA PHE A 215 11.06 -11.23 -2.24
C PHE A 215 10.62 -10.77 -0.85
N THR A 216 11.48 -10.06 -0.11
CA THR A 216 11.14 -9.56 1.23
C THR A 216 9.93 -8.63 1.19
N ALA A 217 9.83 -7.73 0.21
CA ALA A 217 8.70 -6.79 0.16
C ALA A 217 7.34 -7.48 -0.03
N PRO A 218 7.12 -8.37 -1.04
CA PRO A 218 5.87 -9.11 -1.19
C PRO A 218 5.55 -10.04 0.00
N VAL A 219 6.55 -10.71 0.58
CA VAL A 219 6.36 -11.61 1.74
C VAL A 219 5.99 -10.84 3.00
N MET A 220 6.66 -9.71 3.28
CA MET A 220 6.31 -8.86 4.41
C MET A 220 4.91 -8.26 4.25
N LEU A 221 4.53 -7.86 3.03
CA LEU A 221 3.18 -7.38 2.75
C LEU A 221 2.11 -8.45 3.04
N VAL A 222 2.36 -9.72 2.72
CA VAL A 222 1.45 -10.83 3.05
C VAL A 222 1.39 -11.08 4.56
N ILE A 223 2.54 -11.24 5.22
CA ILE A 223 2.59 -11.51 6.67
C ILE A 223 1.83 -10.43 7.44
N LEU A 224 2.00 -9.17 7.04
CA LEU A 224 1.41 -8.03 7.73
C LEU A 224 -0.06 -7.76 7.35
N ALA A 225 -0.52 -8.16 6.17
CA ALA A 225 -1.92 -8.01 5.76
C ALA A 225 -2.80 -9.23 6.11
N THR A 226 -2.21 -10.39 6.39
CA THR A 226 -2.92 -11.61 6.83
C THR A 226 -3.70 -11.41 8.15
N PRO A 227 -3.17 -10.72 9.19
CA PRO A 227 -3.92 -10.37 10.38
C PRO A 227 -5.23 -9.64 10.05
N ARG A 228 -5.24 -8.77 9.03
CA ARG A 228 -6.44 -8.04 8.61
C ARG A 228 -7.57 -8.96 8.14
N LEU A 229 -7.21 -9.97 7.35
CA LEU A 229 -8.17 -10.96 6.85
C LEU A 229 -8.72 -11.75 8.03
N ILE A 230 -7.86 -12.29 8.88
CA ILE A 230 -8.25 -13.07 10.07
C ILE A 230 -9.21 -12.26 10.95
N ILE A 231 -8.88 -11.00 11.24
CA ILE A 231 -9.65 -10.12 12.13
C ILE A 231 -11.00 -9.73 11.53
N SER A 232 -11.06 -9.46 10.23
CA SER A 232 -12.34 -9.24 9.52
C SER A 232 -13.27 -10.45 9.59
N PHE A 233 -12.76 -11.64 9.86
CA PHE A 233 -13.55 -12.88 10.01
C PHE A 233 -13.84 -13.22 11.48
N VAL A 234 -12.94 -12.91 12.41
CA VAL A 234 -13.07 -13.23 13.84
C VAL A 234 -14.00 -12.26 14.58
N SER A 235 -14.22 -11.03 14.10
CA SER A 235 -15.17 -10.09 14.74
C SER A 235 -16.60 -10.62 14.87
N LYS A 236 -17.02 -11.52 13.97
CA LYS A 236 -18.34 -12.19 14.05
C LYS A 236 -18.43 -13.25 15.15
N CYS A 237 -17.31 -13.68 15.71
CA CYS A 237 -17.23 -14.73 16.72
C CYS A 237 -17.07 -14.18 18.15
N MET A 238 -16.96 -12.86 18.33
CA MET A 238 -16.77 -12.25 19.65
C MET A 238 -18.06 -12.29 20.48
N LYS A 239 -17.99 -12.94 21.65
CA LYS A 239 -19.04 -12.94 22.67
C LYS A 239 -18.71 -12.08 23.90
N SER A 240 -17.47 -11.59 24.04
CA SER A 240 -16.99 -10.91 25.26
C SER A 240 -16.22 -9.63 24.96
N THR A 241 -16.37 -8.63 25.83
CA THR A 241 -15.68 -7.33 25.80
C THR A 241 -14.18 -7.43 26.09
N ASN A 242 -13.72 -8.49 26.76
CA ASN A 242 -12.29 -8.70 27.06
C ASN A 242 -11.43 -8.98 25.81
N ASP A 243 -12.03 -9.43 24.70
CA ASP A 243 -11.31 -9.72 23.45
C ASP A 243 -11.13 -8.49 22.54
N ALA A 244 -11.72 -7.34 22.92
CA ALA A 244 -11.69 -6.12 22.11
C ALA A 244 -10.26 -5.55 21.92
N TRP A 245 -9.37 -5.72 22.90
CA TRP A 245 -7.98 -5.27 22.82
C TRP A 245 -7.17 -6.05 21.78
N LEU A 246 -7.38 -7.37 21.66
CA LEU A 246 -6.74 -8.20 20.64
C LEU A 246 -7.16 -7.78 19.23
N PHE A 247 -8.45 -7.46 19.06
CA PHE A 247 -8.98 -6.93 17.80
C PHE A 247 -8.37 -5.57 17.46
N LEU A 248 -8.27 -4.66 18.43
CA LEU A 248 -7.68 -3.34 18.24
C LEU A 248 -6.21 -3.45 17.84
N ILE A 249 -5.42 -4.25 18.56
CA ILE A 249 -3.99 -4.48 18.29
C ILE A 249 -3.81 -5.04 16.88
N GLY A 250 -4.57 -6.06 16.52
CA GLY A 250 -4.47 -6.67 15.21
C GLY A 250 -4.96 -5.76 14.07
N TYR A 251 -5.97 -4.92 14.34
CA TYR A 251 -6.37 -3.85 13.43
C TYR A 251 -5.21 -2.89 13.21
N PHE A 252 -4.52 -2.41 14.25
CA PHE A 252 -3.32 -1.57 14.12
C PHE A 252 -2.19 -2.27 13.34
N ILE A 253 -1.91 -3.54 13.63
CA ILE A 253 -0.90 -4.33 12.93
C ILE A 253 -1.20 -4.38 11.42
N SER A 254 -2.47 -4.48 11.04
CA SER A 254 -2.85 -4.55 9.62
C SER A 254 -2.54 -3.29 8.79
N PHE A 255 -2.28 -2.15 9.43
CA PHE A 255 -1.90 -0.90 8.75
C PHE A 255 -0.40 -0.58 8.85
N ILE A 256 0.36 -1.39 9.58
CA ILE A 256 1.82 -1.37 9.55
C ILE A 256 2.39 -1.55 8.13
N PRO A 257 1.97 -2.52 7.29
CA PRO A 257 2.64 -2.79 6.00
C PRO A 257 2.84 -1.57 5.08
N PRO A 258 1.81 -0.73 4.79
CA PRO A 258 2.01 0.46 3.98
C PRO A 258 2.97 1.48 4.65
N MET A 259 3.09 1.52 5.98
CA MET A 259 4.03 2.43 6.66
C MET A 259 5.51 2.07 6.41
N PHE A 260 5.81 0.93 5.78
CA PHE A 260 7.18 0.47 5.48
C PHE A 260 7.57 0.60 4.01
N THR A 261 6.78 1.22 3.14
CA THR A 261 7.10 1.40 1.70
C THR A 261 8.49 2.00 1.48
N PHE A 262 8.89 3.01 2.26
CA PHE A 262 10.24 3.57 2.21
C PHE A 262 11.34 2.54 2.56
N VAL A 263 11.11 1.78 3.62
CA VAL A 263 12.05 0.77 4.14
C VAL A 263 12.18 -0.42 3.19
N LEU A 264 11.08 -0.78 2.51
CA LEU A 264 11.03 -1.94 1.62
C LEU A 264 11.52 -1.62 0.21
N PHE A 265 11.28 -0.40 -0.29
CA PHE A 265 11.62 -0.06 -1.67
C PHE A 265 12.80 0.90 -1.81
N VAL A 266 12.94 1.91 -0.94
CA VAL A 266 14.00 2.94 -1.06
C VAL A 266 15.29 2.49 -0.39
N LEU A 267 15.22 2.06 0.87
CA LEU A 267 16.40 1.65 1.65
C LEU A 267 17.23 0.50 1.02
N PRO A 268 16.64 -0.51 0.34
CA PRO A 268 17.44 -1.57 -0.26
C PRO A 268 18.04 -1.19 -1.62
N SER A 269 17.55 -0.14 -2.27
CA SER A 269 17.94 0.23 -3.64
C SER A 269 19.01 1.32 -3.65
N ALA A 270 20.21 0.98 -4.12
CA ALA A 270 21.31 1.95 -4.30
C ALA A 270 20.89 3.11 -5.22
N SER A 271 20.16 2.81 -6.31
CA SER A 271 19.67 3.81 -7.25
C SER A 271 18.66 4.78 -6.61
N TYR A 272 17.72 4.29 -5.78
CA TYR A 272 16.76 5.17 -5.14
C TYR A 272 17.37 5.96 -3.97
N LYS A 273 18.37 5.42 -3.27
CA LYS A 273 19.15 6.16 -2.27
C LYS A 273 19.89 7.34 -2.88
N GLU A 274 20.50 7.16 -4.04
CA GLU A 274 21.23 8.22 -4.74
C GLU A 274 20.29 9.34 -5.18
N GLU A 275 19.12 8.98 -5.74
CA GLU A 275 18.11 9.97 -6.12
C GLU A 275 17.49 10.68 -4.91
N LEU A 276 17.27 9.99 -3.79
CA LEU A 276 16.86 10.63 -2.52
C LEU A 276 17.91 11.66 -2.06
N HIS A 277 19.19 11.29 -2.10
CA HIS A 277 20.28 12.18 -1.69
C HIS A 277 20.33 13.45 -2.56
N LYS A 278 20.22 13.30 -3.89
CA LYS A 278 20.14 14.43 -4.82
C LYS A 278 18.92 15.32 -4.55
N SER A 279 17.74 14.72 -4.32
CA SER A 279 16.52 15.45 -3.99
C SER A 279 16.65 16.24 -2.68
N ILE A 280 17.26 15.66 -1.64
CA ILE A 280 17.50 16.35 -0.36
C ILE A 280 18.46 17.54 -0.54
N ILE A 281 19.55 17.37 -1.28
CA ILE A 281 20.51 18.46 -1.55
C ILE A 281 19.84 19.59 -2.33
N ALA A 282 19.05 19.27 -3.36
CA ALA A 282 18.32 20.26 -4.14
C ALA A 282 17.30 21.02 -3.28
N PHE A 283 16.57 20.31 -2.40
CA PHE A 283 15.62 20.92 -1.48
C PHE A 283 16.32 21.84 -0.47
N ARG A 284 17.42 21.39 0.15
CA ARG A 284 18.22 22.18 1.10
C ARG A 284 18.79 23.44 0.45
N THR A 285 19.25 23.34 -0.79
CA THR A 285 19.77 24.47 -1.57
C THR A 285 18.67 25.47 -1.90
N LYS A 286 17.47 25.00 -2.26
CA LYS A 286 16.31 25.86 -2.52
C LYS A 286 15.82 26.56 -1.26
N LEU A 287 15.78 25.85 -0.13
CA LEU A 287 15.40 26.41 1.17
C LEU A 287 16.38 27.50 1.61
N ARG A 288 17.69 27.25 1.46
CA ARG A 288 18.73 28.26 1.73
C ARG A 288 18.61 29.49 0.84
N ARG A 289 18.37 29.32 -0.46
CA ARG A 289 18.15 30.44 -1.39
C ARG A 289 16.92 31.27 -1.02
N ASN A 290 15.82 30.62 -0.64
CA ASN A 290 14.62 31.32 -0.23
C ASN A 290 14.84 32.05 1.11
N LEU A 291 15.51 31.44 2.09
CA LEU A 291 15.83 32.10 3.35
C LEU A 291 16.78 33.31 3.17
N GLN A 292 17.70 33.25 2.20
CA GLN A 292 18.56 34.38 1.82
C GLN A 292 17.82 35.50 1.05
N GLN A 293 16.59 35.27 0.59
CA GLN A 293 15.73 36.30 -0.02
C GLN A 293 14.86 37.02 1.02
N PHE A 294 14.80 36.53 2.27
CA PHE A 294 14.03 37.12 3.37
C PHE A 294 14.91 37.79 4.44
N ILE A 295 16.23 37.84 4.23
CA ILE A 295 17.23 38.58 5.03
C ILE A 295 17.80 39.67 4.12
#